data_AF-A0A223PBW7-F1
#
_entry.id   AF-A0A223PBW7-F1
#
_cell.length_a   1.000
_cell.length_b   1.000
_cell.length_c   1.000
_cell.angle_alpha   90.00
_cell.angle_beta   90.00
_cell.angle_gamma   90.00
#
_symmetry.space_group_name_H-M   'P 1'
#
loop_
_entity.id
_entity.type
_entity.pdbx_description
1 polymer ?
#
loop_
_entity_poly.entity_id
_entity_poly.type
_entity_poly.pdbx_seq_one_letter_code
_entity_poly.pdbx_strand_id
1 'polypeptide(L)'
;MIQQLGVNYLNTTQAGASPASLSLDQRLAPQAGEGVKDDNIDLLYAQLKQLWEANPDISSTEIIDCLRKFEAADGSRPYQAIPTHTPALAQVMNRFKEEGGEGSPAYAALYKGVGLAVVSNGILNSFMGKMITLPEEPEDW
;
A
#
# COMPACT_ATOMS: atom_id res chain seq x y z
N MET A 1 -37.89 33.26 -38.15
CA MET A 1 -37.29 34.14 -37.12
C MET A 1 -36.61 33.21 -36.12
N ILE A 2 -35.32 32.92 -36.34
CA ILE A 2 -34.57 31.88 -35.63
C ILE A 2 -33.94 32.51 -34.38
N GLN A 3 -34.16 31.86 -33.25
CA GLN A 3 -33.75 32.29 -31.92
C GLN A 3 -32.31 31.85 -31.59
N GLN A 4 -31.63 32.76 -30.91
CA GLN A 4 -30.61 32.56 -29.87
C GLN A 4 -29.21 32.05 -30.26
N LEU A 5 -28.33 33.03 -30.41
CA LEU A 5 -26.89 32.96 -30.15
C LEU A 5 -26.65 32.72 -28.64
N GLY A 6 -25.94 31.65 -28.33
CA GLY A 6 -25.46 31.35 -26.98
C GLY A 6 -24.18 30.52 -27.09
N VAL A 7 -23.11 31.13 -27.59
CA VAL A 7 -21.78 30.52 -27.61
C VAL A 7 -21.17 30.71 -26.23
N ASN A 8 -21.24 29.69 -25.37
CA ASN A 8 -20.39 29.62 -24.19
C ASN A 8 -19.22 28.68 -24.48
N TYR A 9 -18.09 29.31 -24.76
CA TYR A 9 -16.79 28.67 -24.85
C TYR A 9 -16.41 28.03 -23.50
N LEU A 10 -15.99 26.77 -23.58
CA LEU A 10 -14.87 26.18 -22.84
C LEU A 10 -14.55 26.82 -21.48
N ASN A 11 -15.03 26.19 -20.41
CA ASN A 11 -14.28 26.18 -19.16
C ASN A 11 -14.41 24.80 -18.51
N THR A 12 -13.95 23.77 -19.23
CA THR A 12 -13.60 22.51 -18.59
C THR A 12 -12.28 22.77 -17.90
N THR A 13 -12.35 23.25 -16.65
CA THR A 13 -11.25 23.19 -15.71
C THR A 13 -10.79 21.74 -15.68
N GLN A 14 -9.69 21.50 -16.38
CA GLN A 14 -8.87 20.33 -16.20
C GLN A 14 -8.42 20.39 -14.74
N ALA A 15 -9.22 19.80 -13.86
CA ALA A 15 -8.80 19.46 -12.53
C ALA A 15 -7.72 18.40 -12.72
N GLY A 16 -6.50 18.88 -12.98
CA GLY A 16 -5.30 18.13 -12.63
C GLY A 16 -5.45 17.85 -11.15
N ALA A 17 -6.01 16.68 -10.85
CA ALA A 17 -5.90 16.09 -9.55
C ALA A 17 -4.41 15.83 -9.36
N SER A 18 -3.69 16.88 -8.92
CA SER A 18 -2.49 16.69 -8.12
C SER A 18 -2.85 15.56 -7.16
N PRO A 19 -2.18 14.39 -7.21
CA PRO A 19 -2.51 13.32 -6.31
C PRO A 19 -2.30 13.91 -4.93
N ALA A 20 -3.39 14.21 -4.22
CA ALA A 20 -3.32 14.72 -2.88
C ALA A 20 -2.39 13.75 -2.15
N SER A 21 -1.26 14.27 -1.68
CA SER A 21 -0.24 13.48 -1.01
C SER A 21 -0.84 13.02 0.30
N LEU A 22 -1.62 11.93 0.24
CA LEU A 22 -2.24 11.31 1.39
C LEU A 22 -1.12 10.96 2.36
N SER A 23 -1.23 11.44 3.60
CA SER A 23 -0.29 11.06 4.66
C SER A 23 -0.30 9.55 4.84
N LEU A 24 0.78 8.99 5.38
CA LEU A 24 0.83 7.54 5.62
C LEU A 24 -0.34 7.10 6.50
N ASP A 25 -0.69 7.91 7.50
CA ASP A 25 -1.84 7.70 8.38
C ASP A 25 -3.17 7.62 7.62
N GLN A 26 -3.36 8.45 6.58
CA GLN A 26 -4.56 8.41 5.73
C GLN A 26 -4.61 7.18 4.82
N ARG A 27 -3.45 6.61 4.48
CA ARG A 27 -3.35 5.35 3.71
C ARG A 27 -3.47 4.11 4.60
N LEU A 28 -3.14 4.26 5.87
CA LEU A 28 -3.27 3.25 6.94
C LEU A 28 -4.68 3.19 7.50
N ALA A 29 -5.44 4.29 7.43
CA ALA A 29 -6.85 4.30 7.79
C ALA A 29 -7.54 3.15 7.03
N PRO A 30 -8.24 2.24 7.72
CA PRO A 30 -8.92 1.14 7.06
C PRO A 30 -9.86 1.73 6.03
N GLN A 31 -9.52 1.57 4.76
CA GLN A 31 -10.45 1.76 3.65
C GLN A 31 -11.59 0.81 3.99
N ALA A 32 -12.73 1.36 4.41
CA ALA A 32 -13.88 0.63 4.91
C ALA A 32 -14.53 -0.19 3.79
N GLY A 33 -13.84 -1.24 3.34
CA GLY A 33 -14.41 -2.44 2.76
C GLY A 33 -14.17 -3.54 3.79
N GLU A 34 -15.20 -4.33 4.07
CA GLU A 34 -15.13 -5.50 4.96
C GLU A 34 -13.84 -6.28 4.71
N GLY A 35 -12.86 -6.06 5.59
CA GLY A 35 -11.60 -6.76 5.53
C GLY A 35 -11.90 -8.22 5.80
N VAL A 36 -11.71 -9.06 4.78
CA VAL A 36 -11.61 -10.50 4.97
C VAL A 36 -10.62 -10.71 6.11
N LYS A 37 -11.10 -11.27 7.23
CA LYS A 37 -10.26 -11.54 8.38
C LYS A 37 -9.15 -12.47 7.90
N ASP A 38 -7.93 -11.95 7.84
CA ASP A 38 -6.78 -12.72 7.43
C ASP A 38 -6.23 -13.44 8.66
N ASP A 39 -6.60 -14.71 8.81
CA ASP A 39 -6.20 -15.55 9.95
C ASP A 39 -4.67 -15.79 9.98
N ASN A 40 -3.93 -15.43 8.93
CA ASN A 40 -2.47 -15.54 8.90
C ASN A 40 -1.75 -14.33 9.51
N ILE A 41 -2.45 -13.22 9.76
CA ILE A 41 -1.83 -12.01 10.34
C ILE A 41 -1.26 -12.30 11.72
N ASP A 42 -1.93 -13.16 12.49
CA ASP A 42 -1.47 -13.51 13.82
C ASP A 42 -0.13 -14.24 13.81
N LEU A 43 0.05 -15.11 12.82
CA LEU A 43 1.29 -15.86 12.60
C LEU A 43 2.39 -14.94 12.06
N LEU A 44 2.06 -14.05 11.12
CA LEU A 44 3.00 -13.06 10.60
C LEU A 44 3.50 -12.14 11.71
N TYR A 45 2.58 -11.66 12.56
CA TYR A 45 2.90 -10.85 13.74
C TYR A 45 3.87 -11.59 14.66
N ALA A 46 3.61 -12.86 14.98
CA ALA A 46 4.49 -13.65 15.84
C ALA A 46 5.90 -13.85 15.24
N GLN A 47 6.02 -14.07 13.92
CA GLN A 47 7.31 -14.20 13.24
C GLN A 47 8.08 -12.88 13.26
N LEU A 48 7.44 -11.77 12.91
CA LEU A 48 8.05 -10.45 13.01
C LEU A 48 8.43 -10.13 14.47
N LYS A 49 7.63 -10.63 15.44
CA LYS A 49 7.91 -10.49 16.87
C LYS A 49 9.21 -11.09 17.31
N GLN A 50 9.44 -12.33 16.92
CA GLN A 50 10.71 -12.99 17.18
C GLN A 50 11.87 -12.26 16.51
N LEU A 51 11.67 -11.72 15.30
CA LEU A 51 12.71 -10.99 14.58
C LEU A 51 13.08 -9.67 15.26
N TRP A 52 12.10 -8.87 15.74
CA TRP A 52 12.41 -7.61 16.43
C TRP A 52 12.92 -7.81 17.85
N GLU A 53 12.52 -8.89 18.53
CA GLU A 53 13.06 -9.24 19.85
C GLU A 53 14.53 -9.70 19.75
N ALA A 54 14.88 -10.39 18.66
CA ALA A 54 16.26 -10.78 18.38
C ALA A 54 17.12 -9.63 17.81
N ASN A 55 16.52 -8.72 17.03
CA ASN A 55 17.19 -7.58 16.43
C ASN A 55 16.28 -6.32 16.46
N PRO A 56 16.46 -5.43 17.45
CA PRO A 56 15.69 -4.19 17.56
C PRO A 56 15.88 -3.22 16.39
N ASP A 57 16.99 -3.36 15.65
CA ASP A 57 17.37 -2.51 14.52
C ASP A 57 17.01 -3.15 13.16
N ILE A 58 15.99 -4.02 13.13
CA ILE A 58 15.52 -4.65 11.90
C ILE A 58 15.21 -3.61 10.82
N SER A 59 15.76 -3.82 9.63
CA SER A 59 15.57 -2.92 8.50
C SER A 59 14.19 -3.12 7.84
N SER A 60 13.71 -2.09 7.15
CA SER A 60 12.49 -2.20 6.33
C SER A 60 12.61 -3.28 5.25
N THR A 61 13.81 -3.54 4.72
CA THR A 61 14.07 -4.61 3.76
C THR A 61 13.85 -5.99 4.37
N GLU A 62 14.35 -6.22 5.59
CA GLU A 62 14.15 -7.49 6.31
C GLU A 62 12.67 -7.73 6.65
N ILE A 63 11.93 -6.67 6.99
CA ILE A 63 10.48 -6.75 7.20
C ILE A 63 9.78 -7.19 5.89
N ILE A 64 10.10 -6.56 4.76
CA ILE A 64 9.52 -6.95 3.46
C ILE A 64 9.93 -8.37 3.06
N ASP A 65 11.16 -8.77 3.34
CA ASP A 65 11.63 -10.13 3.11
C ASP A 65 10.87 -11.16 3.95
N CYS A 66 10.51 -10.82 5.20
CA CYS A 66 9.65 -11.65 6.04
C CYS A 66 8.28 -11.85 5.40
N LEU A 67 7.64 -10.79 4.87
CA LEU A 67 6.37 -10.93 4.15
C LEU A 67 6.49 -11.86 2.94
N ARG A 68 7.54 -11.67 2.13
CA ARG A 68 7.72 -12.45 0.89
C ARG A 68 8.03 -13.92 1.13
N LYS A 69 8.67 -14.24 2.26
CA LYS A 69 9.04 -15.60 2.66
C LYS A 69 8.01 -16.25 3.58
N PHE A 70 7.01 -15.49 4.06
CA PHE A 70 5.94 -16.01 4.89
C PHE A 70 5.19 -17.11 4.16
N GLU A 71 5.08 -18.27 4.81
CA GLU A 71 4.36 -19.43 4.34
C GLU A 71 3.27 -19.76 5.37
N ALA A 72 2.02 -19.81 4.90
CA ALA A 72 0.88 -20.19 5.71
C ALA A 72 0.86 -21.70 5.95
N ALA A 73 -0.01 -22.16 6.85
CA ALA A 73 -0.09 -23.57 7.22
C ALA A 73 -0.48 -24.50 6.05
N ASP A 74 -1.14 -23.96 5.03
CA ASP A 74 -1.52 -24.68 3.81
C ASP A 74 -0.43 -24.67 2.72
N GLY A 75 0.75 -24.10 3.02
CA GLY A 75 1.87 -23.94 2.08
C GLY A 75 1.73 -22.74 1.13
N SER A 76 0.64 -21.96 1.24
CA SER A 76 0.46 -20.75 0.44
C SER A 76 1.37 -19.62 0.92
N ARG A 77 1.64 -18.66 0.03
CA ARG A 77 2.44 -17.46 0.33
C ARG A 77 1.58 -16.20 0.13
N PRO A 78 0.63 -15.93 1.04
CA PRO A 78 -0.39 -14.90 0.86
C PRO A 78 0.21 -13.50 0.72
N TYR A 79 1.41 -13.27 1.27
CA TYR A 79 2.08 -11.96 1.27
C TYR A 79 3.24 -11.85 0.28
N GLN A 80 3.37 -12.78 -0.67
CA GLN A 80 4.46 -12.75 -1.65
C GLN A 80 4.38 -11.57 -2.62
N ALA A 81 3.16 -11.12 -2.93
CA ALA A 81 2.91 -10.10 -3.93
C ALA A 81 2.97 -8.69 -3.34
N ILE A 82 3.54 -7.73 -4.08
CA ILE A 82 3.67 -6.34 -3.62
C ILE A 82 2.32 -5.71 -3.16
N PRO A 83 1.18 -5.92 -3.87
CA PRO A 83 -0.13 -5.40 -3.44
C PRO A 83 -0.57 -5.80 -2.04
N THR A 84 -0.12 -6.94 -1.53
CA THR A 84 -0.54 -7.47 -0.22
C THR A 84 0.30 -6.90 0.92
N HIS A 85 1.45 -6.28 0.65
CA HIS A 85 2.36 -5.82 1.70
C HIS A 85 1.78 -4.70 2.56
N THR A 86 1.16 -3.69 1.95
CA THR A 86 0.56 -2.56 2.68
C THR A 86 -0.55 -3.00 3.64
N PRO A 87 -1.59 -3.74 3.21
CA PRO A 87 -2.65 -4.16 4.12
C PRO A 87 -2.16 -5.14 5.20
N ALA A 88 -1.21 -6.03 4.89
CA ALA A 88 -0.65 -6.94 5.89
C ALA A 88 0.13 -6.19 6.98
N LEU A 89 1.02 -5.28 6.59
CA LEU A 89 1.80 -4.48 7.55
C LEU A 89 0.93 -3.53 8.37
N ALA A 90 -0.15 -2.98 7.80
CA ALA A 90 -1.10 -2.15 8.54
C ALA A 90 -1.78 -2.95 9.67
N GLN A 91 -2.20 -4.18 9.39
CA GLN A 91 -2.79 -5.06 10.39
C GLN A 91 -1.78 -5.48 11.46
N VAL A 92 -0.53 -5.80 11.08
CA VAL A 92 0.57 -6.07 12.02
C VAL A 92 0.82 -4.86 12.94
N MET A 93 0.85 -3.64 12.37
CA MET A 93 1.01 -2.42 13.15
C MET A 93 -0.14 -2.18 14.12
N ASN A 94 -1.39 -2.40 13.70
CA ASN A 94 -2.56 -2.28 14.57
C ASN A 94 -2.46 -3.25 15.76
N ARG A 95 -2.12 -4.52 15.50
CA ARG A 95 -1.90 -5.51 16.57
C ARG A 95 -0.77 -5.12 17.50
N PHE A 96 0.34 -4.60 16.96
CA PHE A 96 1.46 -4.17 17.80
C PHE A 96 1.10 -2.98 18.69
N LYS A 97 0.26 -2.07 18.17
CA LYS A 97 -0.28 -0.94 18.92
C LYS A 97 -1.23 -1.39 20.02
N GLU A 98 -2.07 -2.39 19.78
CA GLU A 98 -2.96 -2.99 20.79
C GLU A 98 -2.18 -3.61 21.97
N GLU A 99 -0.97 -4.13 21.73
CA GLU A 99 -0.05 -4.60 22.77
C GLU A 99 0.75 -3.46 23.46
N GLY A 100 0.52 -2.19 23.11
CA GLY A 100 1.21 -1.03 23.68
C GLY A 100 2.58 -0.73 23.04
N GLY A 101 2.88 -1.30 21.87
CA GLY A 101 4.18 -1.17 21.18
C GLY A 101 4.45 0.17 20.50
N GLU A 102 3.49 1.10 20.45
CA GLU A 102 3.51 2.34 19.64
C GLU A 102 4.71 3.27 19.92
N GLY A 103 5.29 3.20 21.12
CA GLY A 103 6.48 3.98 21.50
C GLY A 103 7.83 3.29 21.23
N SER A 104 7.84 2.08 20.67
CA SER A 104 9.05 1.28 20.54
C SER A 104 9.83 1.54 19.25
N PRO A 105 11.16 1.30 19.21
CA PRO A 105 11.95 1.32 17.98
C PRO A 105 11.40 0.38 16.89
N ALA A 106 10.86 -0.78 17.28
CA ALA A 106 10.24 -1.73 16.36
C ALA A 106 9.01 -1.14 15.64
N TYR A 107 8.21 -0.31 16.33
CA TYR A 107 7.05 0.36 15.73
C TYR A 107 7.51 1.39 14.69
N ALA A 108 8.59 2.13 14.99
CA ALA A 108 9.19 3.07 14.03
C ALA A 108 9.75 2.35 12.79
N ALA A 109 10.34 1.17 12.96
CA ALA A 109 10.80 0.33 11.84
C ALA A 109 9.63 -0.20 11.00
N LEU A 110 8.55 -0.68 11.64
CA LEU A 110 7.32 -1.11 10.98
C LEU A 110 6.66 0.04 10.18
N TYR A 111 6.58 1.23 10.77
CA TYR A 111 6.06 2.43 10.10
C TYR A 111 6.86 2.77 8.83
N LYS A 112 8.20 2.69 8.89
CA LYS A 112 9.07 2.83 7.71
C LYS A 112 8.83 1.73 6.68
N GLY A 113 8.63 0.48 7.14
CA GLY A 113 8.29 -0.66 6.29
C GLY A 113 6.98 -0.46 5.52
N VAL A 114 5.94 0.05 6.19
CA VAL A 114 4.68 0.45 5.53
C VAL A 114 4.92 1.53 4.50
N GLY A 115 5.69 2.57 4.83
CA GLY A 115 6.06 3.64 3.90
C GLY A 115 6.67 3.10 2.61
N LEU A 116 7.61 2.16 2.73
CA LEU A 116 8.22 1.50 1.57
C LEU A 116 7.18 0.69 0.77
N ALA A 117 6.38 -0.14 1.43
CA ALA A 117 5.34 -0.94 0.77
C ALA A 117 4.34 -0.07 -0.01
N VAL A 118 3.92 1.05 0.58
CA VAL A 118 3.02 2.03 -0.04
C VAL A 118 3.63 2.63 -1.30
N VAL A 119 4.90 3.03 -1.26
CA VAL A 119 5.60 3.59 -2.43
C VAL A 119 5.76 2.54 -3.52
N SER A 120 6.18 1.32 -3.17
CA SER A 120 6.30 0.20 -4.11
C SER A 120 4.97 -0.11 -4.80
N ASN A 121 3.86 -0.12 -4.04
CA ASN A 121 2.52 -0.30 -4.60
C ASN A 121 2.12 0.82 -5.56
N GLY A 122 2.43 2.08 -5.22
CA GLY A 122 2.17 3.21 -6.11
C GLY A 122 2.93 3.12 -7.43
N ILE A 123 4.20 2.73 -7.40
CA ILE A 123 5.04 2.54 -8.60
C ILE A 123 4.46 1.41 -9.46
N LEU A 124 4.13 0.27 -8.87
CA LEU A 124 3.54 -0.87 -9.58
C LEU A 124 2.22 -0.51 -10.25
N ASN A 125 1.31 0.16 -9.53
CA ASN A 125 0.02 0.56 -10.08
C ASN A 125 0.16 1.58 -11.22
N SER A 126 1.10 2.54 -11.10
CA SER A 126 1.40 3.50 -12.16
C SER A 126 1.94 2.79 -13.43
N PHE A 127 2.86 1.84 -13.26
CA PHE A 127 3.38 1.03 -14.34
C PHE A 127 2.28 0.22 -15.05
N MET A 128 1.44 -0.48 -14.28
CA MET A 128 0.31 -1.25 -14.81
C MET A 128 -0.69 -0.35 -15.56
N GLY A 129 -1.00 0.83 -15.00
CA GLY A 129 -1.86 1.81 -15.67
C GLY A 129 -1.32 2.24 -17.02
N LYS A 130 -0.02 2.55 -17.12
CA LYS A 130 0.62 2.89 -18.41
C LYS A 130 0.52 1.74 -19.41
N MET A 131 0.84 0.51 -19.00
CA MET A 131 0.75 -0.67 -19.88
C MET A 131 -0.66 -0.92 -20.42
N ILE A 132 -1.70 -0.65 -19.63
CA ILE A 132 -3.10 -0.84 -20.03
C ILE A 132 -3.58 0.30 -20.94
N THR A 133 -3.06 1.52 -20.75
CA THR A 133 -3.55 2.72 -21.45
C THR A 133 -2.78 3.03 -22.74
N LEU A 134 -1.71 2.28 -23.05
CA LEU A 134 -0.90 2.42 -24.26
C LEU A 134 -1.18 1.28 -25.27
N PRO A 135 -2.16 1.41 -26.18
CA PRO A 135 -1.84 1.22 -27.58
C PRO A 135 -1.17 2.52 -28.03
N GLU A 136 0.17 2.54 -28.04
CA GLU A 136 0.88 3.53 -28.86
C GLU A 136 0.41 3.26 -30.29
N GLU A 137 -0.47 4.12 -30.83
CA GLU A 137 -0.63 4.16 -32.29
C GLU A 137 0.77 4.41 -32.85
N PRO A 138 1.27 3.56 -33.76
CA PRO A 138 2.57 3.78 -34.35
C PRO A 138 2.59 5.19 -34.91
N GLU A 139 3.53 6.02 -34.47
CA GLU A 139 3.73 7.31 -35.12
C GLU A 139 4.10 7.02 -36.58
N ASP A 140 3.37 7.66 -37.51
CA ASP A 140 3.63 7.61 -38.94
C ASP A 140 4.96 8.35 -39.25
N TRP A 141 6.10 7.76 -38.90
CA TRP A 141 7.43 8.21 -39.34
C TRP A 141 8.27 7.09 -39.93
#